data_AF-A0A9J6NZY5-F1
#
_entry.id   AF-A0A9J6NZY5-F1
#
_cell.length_a   1.000
_cell.length_b   1.000
_cell.length_c   1.000
_cell.angle_alpha   90.00
_cell.angle_beta   90.00
_cell.angle_gamma   90.00
#
_symmetry.space_group_name_H-M   'P 1'
#
loop_
_entity.id
_entity.type
_entity.pdbx_description
1 polymer ?
#
loop_
_entity_poly.entity_id
_entity_poly.type
_entity_poly.pdbx_seq_one_letter_code
_entity_poly.pdbx_strand_id
1 'polypeptide(L)'
;MKNEKTKDKIIYGSILTISLYCIISAIIHPIVWEMIALIILPILYLGVIRIGDFKIRSIITKILSVIYGIVSVFMFVICLISGFVENGTLNVAIKNIGLNSPLILGFLILSVFVYKKKE
;
A
#
# COMPACT_ATOMS: atom_id res chain seq x y z
N MET A 1 -18.00 1.72 -18.09
CA MET A 1 -17.09 2.85 -18.43
C MET A 1 -16.89 3.90 -17.32
N LYS A 2 -17.92 4.58 -16.77
CA LYS A 2 -17.68 5.66 -15.78
C LYS A 2 -17.07 5.14 -14.46
N ASN A 3 -17.56 4.01 -13.95
CA ASN A 3 -17.05 3.39 -12.72
C ASN A 3 -15.63 2.82 -12.85
N GLU A 4 -15.27 2.25 -13.99
CA GLU A 4 -13.91 1.73 -14.21
C GLU A 4 -12.87 2.84 -14.23
N LYS A 5 -13.18 3.96 -14.91
CA LYS A 5 -12.30 5.15 -14.88
C LYS A 5 -12.12 5.70 -13.47
N THR A 6 -13.15 5.62 -12.62
CA THR A 6 -13.05 6.03 -11.22
C THR A 6 -12.22 5.04 -10.39
N LYS A 7 -12.43 3.72 -10.55
CA LYS A 7 -11.61 2.68 -9.89
C LYS A 7 -10.13 2.86 -10.24
N ASP A 8 -9.83 3.11 -11.51
CA ASP A 8 -8.46 3.34 -11.99
C ASP A 8 -7.83 4.59 -11.37
N LYS A 9 -8.55 5.71 -11.33
CA LYS A 9 -8.06 6.94 -10.66
C LYS A 9 -7.73 6.70 -9.19
N ILE A 10 -8.56 5.93 -8.48
CA ILE A 10 -8.32 5.59 -7.07
C ILE A 10 -7.07 4.72 -6.91
N ILE A 11 -6.90 3.72 -7.77
CA ILE A 11 -5.71 2.84 -7.76
C ILE A 11 -4.45 3.64 -8.05
N TYR A 12 -4.41 4.39 -9.16
CA TYR A 12 -3.24 5.19 -9.53
C TYR A 12 -2.94 6.28 -8.51
N GLY A 13 -3.98 6.92 -7.94
CA GLY A 13 -3.82 7.88 -6.85
C GLY A 13 -3.17 7.24 -5.63
N SER A 14 -3.60 6.03 -5.24
CA SER A 14 -3.03 5.30 -4.11
C SER A 14 -1.58 4.90 -4.35
N ILE A 15 -1.25 4.42 -5.57
CA ILE A 15 0.13 4.13 -5.98
C ILE A 15 1.00 5.38 -5.87
N LEU A 16 0.51 6.52 -6.35
CA LEU A 16 1.22 7.79 -6.29
C LEU A 16 1.43 8.26 -4.84
N THR A 17 0.41 8.18 -4.00
CA THR A 17 0.50 8.56 -2.58
C THR A 17 1.53 7.71 -1.83
N ILE A 18 1.51 6.39 -2.01
CA ILE A 18 2.51 5.50 -1.41
C ILE A 18 3.91 5.84 -1.92
N SER A 19 4.07 6.05 -3.23
CA SER A 19 5.37 6.34 -3.84
C SER A 19 5.95 7.65 -3.31
N LEU A 20 5.14 8.72 -3.26
CA LEU A 20 5.56 10.02 -2.72
C LEU A 20 5.92 9.91 -1.25
N TYR A 21 5.13 9.19 -0.47
CA TYR A 21 5.42 8.97 0.95
C TYR A 21 6.78 8.31 1.14
N CYS A 22 7.04 7.21 0.44
CA CYS A 22 8.31 6.50 0.56
C CYS A 22 9.50 7.35 0.08
N ILE A 23 9.34 8.14 -0.99
CA ILE A 23 10.39 9.06 -1.47
C ILE A 23 10.69 10.12 -0.42
N ILE A 24 9.67 10.77 0.14
CA ILE A 24 9.83 11.80 1.17
C ILE A 24 10.51 11.22 2.42
N SER A 25 10.05 10.06 2.90
CA SER A 25 10.63 9.40 4.07
C SER A 25 12.08 8.98 3.83
N ALA A 26 12.43 8.51 2.62
CA ALA A 26 13.80 8.14 2.25
C ALA A 26 14.75 9.35 2.20
N ILE A 27 14.25 10.55 1.90
CA ILE A 27 15.03 11.80 1.95
C ILE A 27 15.32 12.20 3.40
N ILE A 28 14.37 11.97 4.32
CA ILE A 28 14.48 12.38 5.73
C ILE A 28 15.34 11.41 6.55
N HIS A 29 15.22 10.10 6.30
CA HIS A 29 15.96 9.07 7.01
C HIS A 29 16.74 8.21 6.01
N PRO A 30 18.08 8.32 5.96
CA PRO A 30 18.88 7.50 5.05
C PRO A 30 18.90 6.05 5.55
N ILE A 31 18.57 5.12 4.64
CA ILE A 31 18.47 3.64 4.77
C ILE A 31 17.03 3.22 5.18
N VAL A 32 16.33 2.24 4.56
CA VAL A 32 16.62 0.80 4.41
C VAL A 32 15.85 0.18 3.22
N TRP A 33 16.32 -0.97 2.72
CA TRP A 33 15.67 -1.87 1.74
C TRP A 33 14.15 -2.04 1.90
N GLU A 34 13.59 -1.86 3.10
CA GLU A 34 12.15 -1.91 3.37
C GLU A 34 11.36 -0.84 2.59
N MET A 35 11.86 0.40 2.51
CA MET A 35 11.20 1.49 1.76
C MET A 35 11.16 1.17 0.26
N ILE A 36 12.21 0.53 -0.26
CA ILE A 36 12.29 0.07 -1.65
C ILE A 36 11.26 -1.03 -1.90
N ALA A 37 11.16 -2.01 -1.00
CA ALA A 37 10.16 -3.07 -1.09
C ALA A 37 8.72 -2.52 -1.09
N LEU A 38 8.45 -1.50 -0.25
CA LEU A 38 7.16 -0.82 -0.17
C LEU A 38 6.82 -0.01 -1.44
N ILE A 39 7.81 0.50 -2.18
CA ILE A 39 7.58 1.18 -3.48
C ILE A 39 7.38 0.17 -4.62
N ILE A 40 8.13 -0.93 -4.65
CA ILE A 40 8.07 -1.90 -5.74
C ILE A 40 6.70 -2.57 -5.80
N LEU A 41 6.12 -2.90 -4.64
CA LEU A 41 4.87 -3.62 -4.54
C LEU A 41 3.67 -2.96 -5.27
N PRO A 42 3.38 -1.66 -5.07
CA PRO A 42 2.34 -0.96 -5.83
C PRO A 42 2.69 -0.80 -7.32
N ILE A 43 3.98 -0.69 -7.68
CA ILE A 43 4.42 -0.57 -9.09
C ILE A 43 4.22 -1.89 -9.85
N LEU A 44 4.38 -3.05 -9.19
CA LEU A 44 4.14 -4.36 -9.81
C LEU A 44 2.76 -4.47 -10.46
N TYR A 45 1.74 -3.82 -9.89
CA TYR A 45 0.41 -3.76 -10.49
C TYR A 45 0.42 -3.20 -11.91
N LEU A 46 1.25 -2.17 -12.19
CA LEU A 46 1.41 -1.57 -13.52
C LEU A 46 2.01 -2.55 -14.54
N GLY A 47 2.86 -3.47 -14.08
CA GLY A 47 3.36 -4.57 -14.91
C GLY A 47 2.28 -5.61 -15.19
N VAL A 48 1.52 -6.00 -14.16
CA VAL A 48 0.48 -7.04 -14.25
C VAL A 48 -0.62 -6.65 -15.24
N ILE A 49 -1.01 -5.38 -15.33
CA ILE A 49 -2.04 -4.93 -16.28
C ILE A 49 -1.63 -5.13 -17.75
N ARG A 50 -0.33 -5.18 -18.06
CA ARG A 50 0.21 -5.36 -19.42
C ARG A 50 0.26 -6.83 -19.86
N ILE A 51 0.00 -7.78 -18.96
CA ILE A 51 -0.03 -9.21 -19.30
C ILE A 51 -1.23 -9.48 -20.22
N GLY A 52 -0.97 -10.04 -21.41
CA GLY A 52 -1.99 -10.34 -22.41
C GLY A 52 -2.90 -11.50 -22.02
N ASP A 53 -2.39 -12.49 -21.28
CA ASP A 53 -3.19 -13.61 -20.79
C ASP A 53 -4.15 -13.17 -19.68
N PHE A 54 -5.46 -13.25 -19.96
CA PHE A 54 -6.50 -12.82 -19.05
C PHE A 54 -6.54 -13.65 -17.74
N LYS A 55 -6.34 -14.97 -17.82
CA LYS A 55 -6.39 -15.88 -16.66
C LYS A 55 -5.21 -15.63 -15.74
N ILE A 56 -4.00 -15.60 -16.29
CA ILE A 56 -2.76 -15.34 -15.54
C ILE A 56 -2.84 -13.96 -14.87
N ARG A 57 -3.21 -12.92 -15.65
CA ARG A 57 -3.43 -11.57 -15.10
C ARG A 57 -4.41 -11.61 -13.93
N SER A 58 -5.49 -12.38 -14.02
CA SER A 58 -6.50 -12.51 -12.95
C SER A 58 -5.95 -13.06 -11.65
N ILE A 59 -5.24 -14.17 -11.75
CA ILE A 59 -4.66 -14.82 -10.58
C ILE A 59 -3.66 -13.88 -9.92
N ILE A 60 -2.74 -13.29 -10.69
CA ILE A 60 -1.71 -12.40 -10.15
C ILE A 60 -2.35 -11.16 -9.49
N THR A 61 -3.38 -10.58 -10.10
CA THR A 61 -4.05 -9.39 -9.54
C THR A 61 -4.72 -9.70 -8.19
N LYS A 62 -5.32 -10.90 -8.03
CA LYS A 62 -5.91 -11.35 -6.77
C LYS A 62 -4.85 -11.56 -5.69
N ILE A 63 -3.77 -12.25 -6.03
CA ILE A 63 -2.63 -12.46 -5.12
C ILE A 63 -2.10 -11.11 -4.65
N LEU A 64 -1.90 -10.18 -5.57
CA LEU A 64 -1.37 -8.85 -5.28
C LEU A 64 -2.29 -8.05 -4.36
N SER A 65 -3.61 -8.11 -4.56
CA SER A 65 -4.61 -7.53 -3.66
C SER A 65 -4.54 -8.08 -2.24
N VAL A 66 -4.34 -9.40 -2.08
CA VAL A 66 -4.18 -10.04 -0.76
C VAL A 66 -2.90 -9.56 -0.09
N ILE A 67 -1.78 -9.51 -0.82
CA ILE A 67 -0.50 -9.03 -0.29
C ILE A 67 -0.64 -7.58 0.18
N TYR A 68 -1.32 -6.71 -0.59
CA TYR A 68 -1.58 -5.33 -0.15
C TYR A 68 -2.36 -5.25 1.16
N GLY A 69 -3.36 -6.12 1.34
CA GLY A 69 -4.11 -6.21 2.60
C GLY A 69 -3.22 -6.62 3.78
N ILE A 70 -2.38 -7.64 3.59
CA ILE A 70 -1.45 -8.13 4.60
C ILE A 70 -0.47 -7.01 5.01
N VAL A 71 0.13 -6.32 4.03
CA VAL A 71 1.07 -5.23 4.29
C VAL A 71 0.41 -4.08 5.07
N SER A 72 -0.82 -3.71 4.70
CA SER A 72 -1.56 -2.67 5.41
C SER A 72 -1.79 -3.03 6.89
N VAL A 73 -2.28 -4.23 7.16
CA VAL A 73 -2.53 -4.72 8.53
C VAL A 73 -1.23 -4.84 9.31
N PHE A 74 -0.18 -5.38 8.70
CA PHE A 74 1.13 -5.52 9.33
C PHE A 74 1.71 -4.17 9.75
N MET A 75 1.68 -3.17 8.86
CA MET A 75 2.14 -1.81 9.17
C MET A 75 1.32 -1.17 10.29
N PHE A 76 0.00 -1.36 10.29
CA PHE A 76 -0.87 -0.87 11.36
C PHE A 76 -0.52 -1.49 12.72
N VAL A 77 -0.32 -2.81 12.78
CA VAL A 77 0.07 -3.53 13.99
C VAL A 77 1.45 -3.08 14.49
N ILE A 78 2.42 -2.91 13.60
CA ILE A 78 3.74 -2.39 13.98
C ILE A 78 3.62 -0.98 14.57
N CYS A 79 2.86 -0.09 13.96
CA CYS A 79 2.68 1.28 14.46
C CYS A 79 1.98 1.32 15.83
N LEU A 80 1.06 0.38 16.07
CA LEU A 80 0.45 0.21 17.40
C LEU A 80 1.49 -0.26 18.41
N ILE A 81 2.18 -1.37 18.14
CA ILE A 81 3.13 -1.99 19.07
C ILE A 81 4.30 -1.04 19.37
N SER A 82 4.83 -0.33 18.37
CA SER A 82 5.96 0.58 18.58
C SER A 82 5.66 1.67 19.59
N GLY A 83 4.42 2.20 19.61
CA GLY A 83 4.02 3.19 20.60
C GLY A 83 3.95 2.64 22.03
N PHE A 84 3.62 1.36 22.19
CA PHE A 84 3.65 0.70 23.49
C PHE A 84 5.07 0.33 23.95
N VAL A 85 5.97 0.02 23.01
CA VAL A 85 7.37 -0.34 23.31
C VAL A 85 8.23 0.89 23.63
N GLU A 86 8.06 2.00 22.92
CA GLU A 86 8.93 3.18 23.10
C GLU A 86 8.62 3.97 24.38
N ASN A 87 7.34 4.13 24.74
CA ASN A 87 6.93 4.99 25.86
C ASN A 87 5.66 4.53 26.59
N GLY A 88 5.12 3.34 26.29
CA GLY A 88 3.93 2.79 26.96
C GLY A 88 2.65 3.63 26.82
N THR A 89 2.59 4.57 25.88
CA THR A 89 1.49 5.54 25.79
C THR A 89 0.75 5.46 24.46
N LEU A 90 -0.58 5.44 24.56
CA LEU A 90 -1.49 5.44 23.40
C LEU A 90 -1.24 6.63 22.46
N ASN A 91 -0.81 7.77 22.99
CA ASN A 91 -0.49 8.96 22.18
C ASN A 91 0.65 8.72 21.19
N VAL A 92 1.68 7.97 21.56
CA VAL A 92 2.81 7.67 20.66
C VAL A 92 2.35 6.71 19.56
N ALA A 93 1.54 5.70 19.92
CA ALA A 93 0.94 4.80 18.94
C ALA A 93 0.07 5.56 17.93
N ILE A 94 -0.79 6.48 18.39
CA ILE A 94 -1.64 7.32 17.52
C ILE A 94 -0.77 8.21 16.62
N LYS A 95 0.29 8.81 17.16
CA LYS A 95 1.23 9.62 16.37
C LYS A 95 1.89 8.79 15.26
N ASN A 96 2.36 7.59 15.59
CA ASN A 96 3.00 6.68 14.63
C ASN A 96 2.02 6.21 13.55
N ILE A 97 0.78 5.88 13.91
CA ILE A 97 -0.30 5.57 12.96
C ILE A 97 -0.57 6.78 12.06
N GLY A 98 -0.66 7.99 12.63
CA GLY A 98 -0.89 9.22 11.87
C GLY A 98 0.20 9.46 10.82
N LEU A 99 1.47 9.34 11.23
CA LEU A 99 2.63 9.52 10.34
C LEU A 99 2.71 8.45 9.24
N ASN A 100 2.31 7.21 9.52
CA ASN A 100 2.34 6.10 8.55
C ASN A 100 0.99 5.87 7.84
N SER A 101 -0.02 6.71 8.12
CA SER A 101 -1.37 6.57 7.57
C SER A 101 -1.42 6.54 6.03
N PRO A 102 -0.55 7.26 5.27
CA PRO A 102 -0.55 7.16 3.80
C PRO A 102 -0.21 5.77 3.29
N LEU A 103 0.69 5.04 3.98
CA LEU A 103 1.03 3.66 3.63
C LEU A 103 -0.11 2.72 4.01
N ILE A 104 -0.59 2.80 5.25
CA ILE A 104 -1.63 1.91 5.78
C ILE A 104 -2.89 2.02 4.90
N LEU A 105 -3.38 3.24 4.69
CA LEU A 105 -4.58 3.48 3.90
C LEU A 105 -4.34 3.23 2.41
N GLY A 106 -3.18 3.62 1.86
CA GLY A 106 -2.85 3.39 0.46
C GLY A 106 -2.88 1.91 0.11
N PHE A 107 -2.22 1.07 0.91
CA PHE A 107 -2.23 -0.38 0.71
C PHE A 107 -3.61 -1.01 0.94
N LEU A 108 -4.39 -0.50 1.90
CA LEU A 108 -5.76 -0.96 2.12
C LEU A 108 -6.65 -0.67 0.89
N ILE A 109 -6.57 0.55 0.36
CA ILE A 109 -7.31 0.96 -0.85
C ILE A 109 -6.88 0.09 -2.03
N LEU A 110 -5.58 -0.15 -2.22
CA LEU A 110 -5.11 -1.04 -3.27
C LEU A 110 -5.66 -2.45 -3.08
N SER A 111 -5.66 -3.01 -1.87
CA SER A 111 -6.23 -4.32 -1.59
C SER A 111 -7.69 -4.43 -2.07
N VAL A 112 -8.53 -3.44 -1.76
CA VAL A 112 -9.95 -3.46 -2.11
C VAL A 112 -10.21 -3.17 -3.59
N PHE A 113 -9.61 -2.12 -4.14
CA PHE A 113 -9.95 -1.64 -5.48
C PHE A 113 -9.27 -2.46 -6.59
N VAL A 114 -8.09 -3.02 -6.33
CA VAL A 114 -7.43 -3.94 -7.27
C VAL A 114 -8.22 -5.24 -7.40
N TYR A 115 -8.80 -5.75 -6.30
CA TYR A 115 -9.72 -6.89 -6.33
C TYR A 115 -10.98 -6.57 -7.13
N LYS A 116 -11.66 -5.46 -6.78
CA LYS A 116 -12.94 -5.05 -7.39
C LYS A 116 -12.85 -4.62 -8.85
N LYS A 117 -11.67 -4.36 -9.41
CA LYS A 117 -11.53 -4.01 -10.83
C LYS A 117 -11.80 -5.20 -11.76
N LYS A 118 -11.77 -6.43 -11.24
CA LYS A 118 -12.04 -7.64 -12.03
C LYS A 118 -13.50 -8.12 -12.00
N GLU A 119 -14.32 -7.54 -11.13
CA GLU A 119 -15.79 -7.66 -11.16
C GLU A 119 -16.41 -6.52 -11.97
#